data_AF-A0A926AD65-F1
#
_entry.id   AF-A0A926AD65-F1
#
_cell.length_a   1.000
_cell.length_b   1.000
_cell.length_c   1.000
_cell.angle_alpha   90.00
_cell.angle_beta   90.00
_cell.angle_gamma   90.00
#
_symmetry.space_group_name_H-M   'P 1'
#
loop_
_entity.id
_entity.type
_entity.pdbx_description
1 polymer ?
#
loop_
_entity_poly.entity_id
_entity_poly.type
_entity_poly.pdbx_seq_one_letter_code
_entity_poly.pdbx_strand_id
1 'polypeptide(L)'
;SEKPGYGYQLKMGATSLTEKWDAGVGNFGSQNHFMLGQINEWFFHDLAGIAPDPSGSGFKKILVRPAIVGSLTNVRARYQSVRGPISTEWKRAGDRLQLDVTIPPNTTATVFIPAGTANAVTEGGRLATESPGVKFIGLQSGNGIFEIASGHYSFLSTLPPASAAAK
;
A
#
# COMPACT_ATOMS: atom_id res chain seq x y z
N SER A 1 -4.20 18.72 -14.71
CA SER A 1 -2.77 18.34 -14.60
C SER A 1 -1.99 19.14 -15.61
N GLU A 2 -0.83 19.66 -15.19
CA GLU A 2 0.10 20.40 -16.04
C GLU A 2 1.09 19.47 -16.75
N LYS A 3 1.70 19.96 -17.85
CA LYS A 3 2.81 19.31 -18.56
C LYS A 3 4.11 19.53 -17.76
N PRO A 4 5.01 18.54 -17.62
CA PRO A 4 4.91 17.12 -18.04
C PRO A 4 4.32 16.19 -16.97
N GLY A 5 3.70 15.06 -17.36
CA GLY A 5 3.29 14.01 -16.42
C GLY A 5 2.17 13.07 -16.88
N TYR A 6 1.90 12.00 -16.14
CA TYR A 6 0.84 11.03 -16.47
C TYR A 6 -0.54 11.67 -16.63
N GLY A 7 -0.91 12.59 -15.73
CA GLY A 7 -2.17 13.31 -15.82
C GLY A 7 -2.25 14.21 -17.05
N TYR A 8 -1.12 14.67 -17.59
CA TYR A 8 -1.08 15.41 -18.85
C TYR A 8 -1.28 14.48 -20.04
N GLN A 9 -0.67 13.28 -20.05
CA GLN A 9 -0.92 12.26 -21.09
C GLN A 9 -2.42 11.92 -21.17
N LEU A 10 -3.07 11.72 -20.01
CA LEU A 10 -4.52 11.51 -19.93
C LEU A 10 -5.31 12.72 -20.45
N LYS A 11 -4.92 13.95 -20.08
CA LYS A 11 -5.55 15.20 -20.57
C LYS A 11 -5.48 15.32 -22.10
N MET A 12 -4.45 14.75 -22.72
CA MET A 12 -4.27 14.72 -24.18
C MET A 12 -4.97 13.52 -24.86
N GLY A 13 -5.70 12.69 -24.11
CA GLY A 13 -6.47 11.56 -24.65
C GLY A 13 -5.68 10.26 -24.83
N ALA A 14 -4.48 10.15 -24.24
CA ALA A 14 -3.71 8.91 -24.31
C ALA A 14 -4.41 7.77 -23.55
N THR A 15 -4.53 6.61 -24.19
CA THR A 15 -5.07 5.37 -23.60
C THR A 15 -3.98 4.34 -23.24
N SER A 16 -2.73 4.66 -23.57
CA SER A 16 -1.52 3.93 -23.22
C SER A 16 -0.43 4.92 -22.80
N LEU A 17 0.63 4.43 -22.14
CA LEU A 17 1.77 5.27 -21.80
C LEU A 17 2.48 5.74 -23.06
N THR A 18 2.75 7.04 -23.15
CA THR A 18 3.53 7.60 -24.25
C THR A 18 5.01 7.52 -23.92
N GLU A 19 5.88 7.42 -24.93
CA GLU A 19 7.34 7.42 -24.78
C GLU A 19 7.84 8.68 -24.06
N LYS A 20 7.25 9.82 -24.41
CA LYS A 20 7.62 11.14 -23.86
C LYS A 20 6.58 11.61 -22.86
N TRP A 21 7.01 12.28 -21.81
CA TRP A 21 6.12 12.79 -20.76
C TRP A 21 5.12 13.86 -21.23
N ASP A 22 5.40 14.50 -22.35
CA ASP A 22 4.59 15.56 -22.91
C ASP A 22 3.64 15.12 -24.03
N ALA A 23 3.33 13.82 -24.08
CA ALA A 23 2.45 13.21 -25.06
C ALA A 23 2.89 13.41 -26.53
N GLY A 24 4.17 13.72 -26.79
CA GLY A 24 4.70 13.86 -28.15
C GLY A 24 4.44 15.22 -28.80
N VAL A 25 4.13 16.25 -28.02
CA VAL A 25 3.98 17.63 -28.51
C VAL A 25 5.29 18.15 -29.10
N GLY A 26 5.27 18.62 -30.35
CA GLY A 26 6.40 19.28 -31.01
C GLY A 26 7.44 18.35 -31.65
N ASN A 27 7.49 17.07 -31.26
CA ASN A 27 8.25 16.05 -31.98
C ASN A 27 7.67 14.66 -31.68
N PHE A 28 7.32 13.91 -32.72
CA PHE A 28 6.64 12.62 -32.59
C PHE A 28 7.46 11.63 -31.76
N GLY A 29 6.76 10.77 -31.02
CA GLY A 29 7.29 9.67 -30.24
C GLY A 29 6.22 8.60 -30.10
N SER A 30 6.61 7.38 -29.75
CA SER A 30 5.64 6.28 -29.62
C SER A 30 4.55 6.64 -28.61
N GLN A 31 3.29 6.35 -28.96
CA GLN A 31 2.13 6.57 -28.09
C GLN A 31 1.78 5.33 -27.26
N ASN A 32 2.59 4.26 -27.37
CA ASN A 32 2.43 3.03 -26.63
C ASN A 32 3.82 2.49 -26.25
N HIS A 33 4.35 2.96 -25.13
CA HIS A 33 5.69 2.62 -24.65
C HIS A 33 5.72 2.52 -23.12
N PHE A 34 5.99 1.32 -22.61
CA PHE A 34 5.84 0.99 -21.19
C PHE A 34 6.94 1.53 -20.25
N MET A 35 7.97 2.23 -20.76
CA MET A 35 9.11 2.67 -19.93
C MET A 35 8.70 3.61 -18.78
N LEU A 36 7.58 4.31 -18.92
CA LEU A 36 6.99 5.12 -17.84
C LEU A 36 6.05 4.29 -16.94
N GLY A 37 6.13 2.96 -16.99
CA GLY A 37 5.22 2.05 -16.27
C GLY A 37 5.50 1.89 -14.78
N GLN A 38 6.60 2.47 -14.28
CA GLN A 38 7.03 2.35 -12.87
C GLN A 38 5.99 2.84 -11.86
N ILE A 39 5.06 3.71 -12.26
CA ILE A 39 3.95 4.13 -11.38
C ILE A 39 3.08 2.95 -10.94
N ASN A 40 2.99 1.89 -11.74
CA ASN A 40 2.24 0.71 -11.39
C ASN A 40 2.89 -0.03 -10.20
N GLU A 41 4.21 -0.12 -10.16
CA GLU A 41 4.91 -0.65 -8.99
C GLU A 41 4.56 0.16 -7.75
N TRP A 42 4.67 1.50 -7.81
CA TRP A 42 4.32 2.36 -6.68
C TRP A 42 2.86 2.18 -6.20
N PHE A 43 1.90 2.00 -7.10
CA PHE A 43 0.51 1.75 -6.71
C PHE A 43 0.32 0.46 -5.90
N PHE A 44 1.02 -0.62 -6.26
CA PHE A 44 0.91 -1.89 -5.55
C PHE A 44 1.85 -1.95 -4.33
N HIS A 45 3.13 -1.66 -4.54
CA HIS A 45 4.21 -1.76 -3.56
C HIS A 45 4.01 -0.79 -2.40
N ASP A 46 3.79 0.50 -2.68
CA ASP A 46 3.77 1.55 -1.66
C ASP A 46 2.35 1.98 -1.31
N LEU A 47 1.55 2.38 -2.30
CA LEU A 47 0.25 2.97 -2.04
C LEU A 47 -0.72 1.95 -1.44
N ALA A 48 -0.88 0.78 -2.07
CA ALA A 48 -1.62 -0.34 -1.50
C ALA A 48 -0.80 -1.12 -0.46
N GLY A 49 0.52 -0.98 -0.49
CA GLY A 49 1.44 -1.53 0.51
C GLY A 49 1.79 -3.00 0.34
N ILE A 50 1.57 -3.62 -0.82
CA ILE A 50 1.83 -5.06 -1.05
C ILE A 50 3.22 -5.23 -1.66
N ALA A 51 4.16 -5.75 -0.86
CA ALA A 51 5.52 -6.01 -1.33
C ALA A 51 6.01 -7.41 -0.92
N PRO A 52 6.91 -8.04 -1.69
CA PRO A 52 7.58 -9.26 -1.25
C PRO A 52 8.58 -8.92 -0.13
N ASP A 53 8.64 -9.74 0.91
CA ASP A 53 9.73 -9.65 1.89
C ASP A 53 11.00 -10.31 1.29
N PRO A 54 12.15 -9.61 1.24
CA PRO A 54 13.38 -10.17 0.66
C PRO A 54 13.88 -11.45 1.33
N SER A 55 13.49 -11.71 2.58
CA SER A 55 13.84 -12.93 3.31
C SER A 55 12.99 -14.15 2.92
N GLY A 56 12.01 -13.99 2.01
CA GLY A 56 11.16 -15.07 1.53
C GLY A 56 10.79 -14.92 0.05
N SER A 57 11.30 -15.81 -0.80
CA SER A 57 11.05 -15.75 -2.25
C SER A 57 9.59 -16.02 -2.62
N GLY A 58 9.14 -15.37 -3.71
CA GLY A 58 7.82 -15.59 -4.31
C GLY A 58 6.68 -15.37 -3.32
N PHE A 59 6.71 -14.27 -2.56
CA PHE A 59 5.69 -13.92 -1.56
C PHE A 59 5.47 -15.00 -0.49
N LYS A 60 6.49 -15.81 -0.18
CA LYS A 60 6.42 -16.73 0.98
C LYS A 60 6.27 -15.94 2.30
N LYS A 61 6.90 -14.77 2.34
CA LYS A 61 6.72 -13.73 3.34
C LYS A 61 6.34 -12.43 2.62
N ILE A 62 5.40 -11.69 3.18
CA ILE A 62 4.77 -10.53 2.55
C ILE A 62 5.00 -9.32 3.46
N LEU A 63 5.32 -8.17 2.88
CA LEU A 63 5.27 -6.90 3.58
C LEU A 63 3.94 -6.22 3.24
N VAL A 64 3.23 -5.78 4.27
CA VAL A 64 2.02 -4.97 4.16
C VAL A 64 2.30 -3.61 4.80
N ARG A 65 2.62 -2.61 3.99
CA ARG A 65 2.98 -1.24 4.45
C ARG A 65 2.33 -0.18 3.57
N PRO A 66 1.02 0.08 3.74
CA PRO A 66 0.32 1.06 2.92
C PRO A 66 0.80 2.49 3.22
N ALA A 67 1.08 3.25 2.17
CA ALA A 67 1.40 4.67 2.26
C ALA A 67 0.12 5.51 2.36
N ILE A 68 -0.19 5.98 3.57
CA ILE A 68 -1.36 6.86 3.81
C ILE A 68 -0.98 8.30 3.46
N VAL A 69 -1.25 8.72 2.22
CA VAL A 69 -0.73 9.97 1.66
C VAL A 69 -1.81 10.95 1.20
N GLY A 70 -1.50 12.25 1.33
CA GLY A 70 -2.30 13.34 0.78
C GLY A 70 -3.75 13.34 1.26
N SER A 71 -4.66 13.57 0.31
CA SER A 71 -6.11 13.62 0.51
C SER A 71 -6.83 12.31 0.15
N LEU A 72 -6.10 11.23 -0.14
CA LEU A 72 -6.71 9.94 -0.44
C LEU A 72 -7.42 9.38 0.80
N THR A 73 -8.65 8.93 0.61
CA THR A 73 -9.50 8.40 1.69
C THR A 73 -9.70 6.88 1.61
N ASN A 74 -9.44 6.27 0.46
CA ASN A 74 -9.50 4.83 0.27
C ASN A 74 -8.52 4.39 -0.82
N VAL A 75 -7.87 3.26 -0.60
CA VAL A 75 -7.22 2.47 -1.66
C VAL A 75 -7.53 1.00 -1.43
N ARG A 76 -7.83 0.28 -2.52
CA ARG A 76 -7.98 -1.17 -2.55
C ARG A 76 -7.11 -1.76 -3.65
N ALA A 77 -6.39 -2.82 -3.34
CA ALA A 77 -5.67 -3.61 -4.34
C ALA A 77 -5.80 -5.11 -4.07
N ARG A 78 -5.68 -5.89 -5.14
CA ARG A 78 -5.54 -7.34 -5.11
C ARG A 78 -4.40 -7.74 -6.04
N TYR A 79 -3.43 -8.46 -5.51
CA TYR A 79 -2.29 -8.98 -6.27
C TYR A 79 -2.36 -10.51 -6.35
N GLN A 80 -2.24 -11.06 -7.56
CA GLN A 80 -2.21 -12.50 -7.78
C GLN A 80 -0.76 -12.98 -7.72
N SER A 81 -0.34 -13.47 -6.55
CA SER A 81 0.99 -14.04 -6.37
C SER A 81 1.02 -15.53 -6.74
N VAL A 82 2.22 -16.10 -6.85
CA VAL A 82 2.40 -17.55 -6.99
C VAL A 82 1.89 -18.36 -5.79
N ARG A 83 1.58 -17.71 -4.66
CA ARG A 83 1.03 -18.33 -3.46
C ARG A 83 -0.49 -18.18 -3.36
N GLY A 84 -1.12 -17.47 -4.29
CA GLY A 84 -2.53 -17.11 -4.25
C GLY A 84 -2.75 -15.60 -4.09
N PRO A 85 -4.02 -15.18 -3.97
CA PRO A 85 -4.38 -13.76 -3.92
C PRO A 85 -3.98 -13.11 -2.59
N ILE A 86 -3.33 -11.96 -2.68
CA ILE A 86 -3.05 -11.04 -1.57
C ILE A 86 -3.93 -9.82 -1.78
N SER A 87 -4.64 -9.36 -0.76
CA SER A 87 -5.47 -8.15 -0.88
C SER A 87 -5.24 -7.20 0.29
N THR A 88 -5.23 -5.91 -0.01
CA THR A 88 -5.22 -4.84 0.98
C THR A 88 -6.31 -3.84 0.64
N GLU A 89 -6.98 -3.32 1.65
CA GLU A 89 -7.86 -2.17 1.54
C GLU A 89 -7.65 -1.30 2.75
N TRP A 90 -7.29 -0.04 2.55
CA TRP A 90 -7.28 0.92 3.63
C TRP A 90 -8.29 2.02 3.41
N LYS A 91 -8.89 2.49 4.51
CA LYS A 91 -9.84 3.59 4.56
C LYS A 91 -9.44 4.57 5.64
N ARG A 92 -9.49 5.85 5.31
CA ARG A 92 -9.23 6.94 6.23
C ARG A 92 -10.46 7.81 6.41
N ALA A 93 -10.86 8.02 7.65
CA ALA A 93 -11.89 8.98 8.04
C ALA A 93 -11.33 9.88 9.16
N GLY A 94 -10.88 11.08 8.79
CA GLY A 94 -10.18 11.98 9.70
C GLY A 94 -8.82 11.40 10.11
N ASP A 95 -8.67 11.12 11.41
CA ASP A 95 -7.51 10.45 12.01
C ASP A 95 -7.69 8.94 12.12
N ARG A 96 -8.88 8.38 11.87
CA ARG A 96 -9.12 6.94 11.94
C ARG A 96 -8.66 6.25 10.66
N LEU A 97 -7.90 5.17 10.83
CA LEU A 97 -7.47 4.28 9.76
C LEU A 97 -8.07 2.90 9.98
N GLN A 98 -8.70 2.36 8.95
CA GLN A 98 -9.01 0.95 8.83
C GLN A 98 -8.10 0.33 7.76
N LEU A 99 -7.55 -0.85 8.05
CA LEU A 99 -6.76 -1.64 7.11
C LEU A 99 -7.26 -3.09 7.13
N ASP A 100 -7.90 -3.49 6.04
CA ASP A 100 -8.31 -4.86 5.78
C ASP A 100 -7.21 -5.58 4.97
N VAL A 101 -6.81 -6.77 5.42
CA VAL A 101 -5.72 -7.55 4.81
C VAL A 101 -6.16 -9.00 4.61
N THR A 102 -5.87 -9.56 3.45
CA THR A 102 -6.04 -10.99 3.15
C THR A 102 -4.70 -11.59 2.75
N ILE A 103 -4.26 -12.60 3.50
CA ILE A 103 -3.00 -13.31 3.32
C ILE A 103 -3.28 -14.77 2.92
N PRO A 104 -2.73 -15.27 1.80
CA PRO A 104 -3.02 -16.60 1.31
C PRO A 104 -2.44 -17.70 2.22
N PRO A 105 -3.01 -18.93 2.21
CA PRO A 105 -2.51 -20.06 2.97
C PRO A 105 -1.01 -20.33 2.77
N ASN A 106 -0.37 -20.90 3.78
CA ASN A 106 1.06 -21.23 3.78
C ASN A 106 2.01 -20.03 3.56
N THR A 107 1.55 -18.81 3.83
CA THR A 107 2.35 -17.59 3.85
C THR A 107 2.17 -16.84 5.16
N THR A 108 3.07 -15.90 5.43
CA THR A 108 2.94 -14.94 6.54
C THR A 108 3.15 -13.53 6.02
N ALA A 109 2.71 -12.54 6.79
CA ALA A 109 2.95 -11.14 6.47
C ALA A 109 3.45 -10.34 7.67
N THR A 110 4.28 -9.34 7.40
CA THR A 110 4.65 -8.29 8.35
C THR A 110 3.85 -7.05 7.99
N VAL A 111 2.94 -6.65 8.88
CA VAL A 111 2.04 -5.50 8.70
C VAL A 111 2.55 -4.32 9.50
N PHE A 112 2.62 -3.16 8.84
CA PHE A 112 2.99 -1.88 9.42
C PHE A 112 1.73 -1.02 9.53
N ILE A 113 1.34 -0.69 10.74
CA ILE A 113 0.11 0.04 11.02
C ILE A 113 0.46 1.32 11.78
N PRO A 114 0.11 2.51 11.27
CA PRO A 114 0.33 3.76 11.99
C PRO A 114 -0.26 3.70 13.40
N ALA A 115 0.59 3.81 14.41
CA ALA A 115 0.23 3.69 15.81
C ALA A 115 1.38 4.17 16.71
N GLY A 116 1.06 4.93 17.76
CA GLY A 116 2.04 5.37 18.76
C GLY A 116 2.45 4.27 19.75
N THR A 117 1.60 3.27 19.95
CA THR A 117 1.83 2.13 20.86
C THR A 117 1.19 0.86 20.30
N ALA A 118 1.58 -0.31 20.80
CA ALA A 118 0.98 -1.59 20.40
C ALA A 118 -0.53 -1.66 20.72
N ASN A 119 -0.95 -1.10 21.86
CA ASN A 119 -2.33 -1.14 22.33
C ASN A 119 -3.25 -0.12 21.60
N ALA A 120 -2.70 0.72 20.73
CA ALA A 120 -3.46 1.63 19.88
C ALA A 120 -3.99 0.97 18.60
N VAL A 121 -3.74 -0.33 18.42
CA VAL A 121 -4.21 -1.12 17.28
C VAL A 121 -5.15 -2.21 17.76
N THR A 122 -6.32 -2.29 17.11
CA THR A 122 -7.26 -3.39 17.31
C THR A 122 -7.40 -4.22 16.04
N GLU A 123 -7.65 -5.52 16.19
CA GLU A 123 -8.02 -6.45 15.13
C GLU A 123 -9.39 -7.02 15.49
N GLY A 124 -10.37 -6.96 14.56
CA GLY A 124 -11.71 -7.52 14.80
C GLY A 124 -12.43 -6.97 16.05
N GLY A 125 -12.05 -5.77 16.52
CA GLY A 125 -12.58 -5.15 17.74
C GLY A 125 -11.89 -5.53 19.06
N ARG A 126 -10.82 -6.33 19.02
CA ARG A 126 -9.99 -6.70 20.19
C ARG A 126 -8.59 -6.13 20.03
N LEU A 127 -7.79 -6.06 21.10
CA LEU A 127 -6.39 -5.64 20.97
C LEU A 127 -5.66 -6.56 19.99
N ALA A 128 -4.94 -5.98 19.02
CA ALA A 128 -4.22 -6.75 18.02
C ALA A 128 -3.18 -7.70 18.66
N THR A 129 -2.60 -7.30 19.79
CA THR A 129 -1.65 -8.10 20.60
C THR A 129 -2.28 -9.35 21.22
N GLU A 130 -3.61 -9.41 21.33
CA GLU A 130 -4.37 -10.52 21.92
C GLU A 130 -5.11 -11.34 20.85
N SER A 131 -4.98 -10.96 19.58
CA SER A 131 -5.76 -11.53 18.48
C SER A 131 -5.09 -12.78 17.91
N PRO A 132 -5.84 -13.87 17.65
CA PRO A 132 -5.26 -15.11 17.13
C PRO A 132 -4.50 -14.91 15.82
N GLY A 133 -3.29 -15.47 15.74
CA GLY A 133 -2.46 -15.37 14.55
C GLY A 133 -1.90 -13.98 14.28
N VAL A 134 -1.95 -13.07 15.27
CA VAL A 134 -1.29 -11.75 15.25
C VAL A 134 -0.23 -11.72 16.34
N LYS A 135 1.00 -11.39 15.97
CA LYS A 135 2.13 -11.28 16.89
C LYS A 135 2.76 -9.90 16.77
N PHE A 136 2.72 -9.12 17.84
CA PHE A 136 3.42 -7.85 17.89
C PHE A 136 4.94 -8.07 17.92
N ILE A 137 5.68 -7.38 17.05
CA ILE A 137 7.14 -7.53 16.93
C ILE A 137 7.91 -6.22 17.14
N GLY A 138 7.24 -5.07 17.25
CA GLY A 138 7.91 -3.82 17.65
C GLY A 138 7.20 -2.55 17.18
N LEU A 139 7.78 -1.41 17.53
CA LEU A 139 7.43 -0.10 17.00
C LEU A 139 8.57 0.41 16.12
N GLN A 140 8.24 0.97 14.97
CA GLN A 140 9.23 1.62 14.09
C GLN A 140 8.60 2.78 13.33
N SER A 141 9.26 3.94 13.38
CA SER A 141 8.87 5.12 12.58
C SER A 141 7.38 5.47 12.66
N GLY A 142 6.80 5.42 13.87
CA GLY A 142 5.39 5.73 14.11
C GLY A 142 4.40 4.62 13.72
N ASN A 143 4.89 3.40 13.48
CA ASN A 143 4.05 2.24 13.19
C ASN A 143 4.20 1.14 14.23
N GLY A 144 3.09 0.52 14.61
CA GLY A 144 3.07 -0.82 15.21
C GLY A 144 3.33 -1.87 14.14
N ILE A 145 4.27 -2.77 14.42
CA ILE A 145 4.65 -3.85 13.52
C ILE A 145 4.11 -5.16 14.06
N PHE A 146 3.38 -5.89 13.21
CA PHE A 146 2.77 -7.16 13.54
C PHE A 146 3.14 -8.22 12.50
N GLU A 147 3.56 -9.39 12.95
CA GLU A 147 3.60 -10.58 12.11
C GLU A 147 2.22 -11.26 12.16
N ILE A 148 1.66 -11.59 11.01
CA ILE A 148 0.37 -12.28 10.87
C ILE A 148 0.51 -13.57 10.07
N ALA A 149 -0.31 -14.55 10.43
CA ALA A 149 -0.48 -15.78 9.66
C ALA A 149 -1.35 -15.57 8.41
N SER A 150 -1.60 -16.64 7.66
CA SER A 150 -2.61 -16.62 6.60
C SER A 150 -4.01 -16.42 7.17
N GLY A 151 -4.84 -15.63 6.50
CA GLY A 151 -6.19 -15.34 6.94
C GLY A 151 -6.71 -13.99 6.46
N HIS A 152 -7.81 -13.57 7.07
CA HIS A 152 -8.42 -12.26 6.86
C HIS A 152 -8.35 -11.49 8.18
N TYR A 153 -7.89 -10.25 8.11
CA TYR A 153 -7.68 -9.38 9.27
C TYR A 153 -8.27 -8.00 8.98
N SER A 154 -8.90 -7.40 9.99
CA SER A 154 -9.42 -6.02 9.91
C SER A 154 -8.82 -5.22 11.05
N PHE A 155 -7.78 -4.44 10.74
CA PHE A 155 -7.11 -3.58 11.71
C PHE A 155 -7.75 -2.20 11.77
N LEU A 156 -7.83 -1.65 12.98
CA LEU A 156 -8.17 -0.25 13.23
C LEU A 156 -7.05 0.40 14.05
N SER A 157 -6.69 1.62 13.67
CA SER A 157 -5.78 2.47 14.43
C SER A 157 -6.12 3.94 14.24
N THR A 158 -5.40 4.80 14.98
CA THR A 158 -5.44 6.25 14.80
C THR A 158 -4.12 6.69 14.19
N LEU A 159 -4.20 7.42 13.08
CA LEU A 159 -3.07 8.10 12.47
C LEU A 159 -2.46 9.06 13.49
N PRO A 160 -1.12 9.11 13.60
CA PRO A 160 -0.50 10.16 14.39
C PRO A 160 -0.95 11.53 13.86
N PRO A 161 -1.02 12.56 14.73
CA PRO A 161 -1.23 13.92 14.28
C PRO A 161 -0.27 14.19 13.13
N ALA A 162 -0.74 14.86 12.07
CA ALA A 162 0.13 15.25 10.97
C ALA A 162 1.34 15.96 11.60
N SER A 163 2.52 15.33 11.57
CA SER A 163 3.71 16.07 11.88
C SER A 163 3.73 17.21 10.87
N ALA A 164 4.08 18.42 11.32
CA ALA A 164 4.44 19.48 10.41
C ALA A 164 5.62 18.96 9.59
N ALA A 165 5.33 18.29 8.48
CA ALA A 165 6.34 17.72 7.62
C ALA A 165 7.20 18.91 7.18
N ALA A 166 8.47 18.84 7.55
CA ALA A 166 9.47 19.80 7.15
C ALA A 166 9.34 20.04 5.65
N LYS A 167 9.32 21.33 5.29
CA LYS A 167 9.46 21.80 3.91
C LYS A 167 10.72 21.25 3.26
#